data_AF-A0A974DA57-F1
#
_entry.id   AF-A0A974DA57-F1
#
_cell.length_a   1.000
_cell.length_b   1.000
_cell.length_c   1.000
_cell.angle_alpha   90.00
_cell.angle_beta   90.00
_cell.angle_gamma   90.00
#
_symmetry.space_group_name_H-M   'P 1'
#
loop_
_entity.id
_entity.type
_entity.pdbx_description
1 polymer ?
#
loop_
_entity_poly.entity_id
_entity_poly.type
_entity_poly.pdbx_seq_one_letter_code
_entity_poly.pdbx_strand_id
1 'polypeptide(L)'
;MDSVDFEKLAEIELQKDEEDLQYLGPPVVSGERKTSDVCIGHPYYDIARHGIIHVVGDDNSGRKVITFSCCRLPPCHEIDHVRLLEYMKHTLDQYVENDYTLVYFHYGLNSRNKPSLSWLQSAYKEFDRKYVMRATEQSISL
;
A
#
# COMPACT_ATOMS: atom_id res chain seq x y z
N MET A 1 -2.48 9.18 26.71
CA MET A 1 -3.02 9.00 25.34
C MET A 1 -2.44 7.68 24.91
N ASP A 2 -3.20 6.63 25.17
CA ASP A 2 -2.65 5.33 25.48
C ASP A 2 -2.70 4.46 24.21
N SER A 3 -1.65 3.69 23.96
CA SER A 3 -1.48 2.84 22.77
C SER A 3 -2.62 1.84 22.52
N VAL A 4 -3.48 1.63 23.52
CA VAL A 4 -4.60 0.69 23.52
C VAL A 4 -5.82 1.24 22.76
N ASP A 5 -5.98 2.56 22.66
CA ASP A 5 -7.14 3.17 21.98
C ASP A 5 -7.05 3.03 20.45
N PHE A 6 -5.84 3.13 19.88
CA PHE A 6 -5.66 2.99 18.42
C PHE A 6 -5.87 1.56 17.93
N GLU A 7 -5.52 0.56 18.74
CA GLU A 7 -5.72 -0.85 18.40
C GLU A 7 -7.20 -1.19 18.35
N LYS A 8 -7.95 -0.68 19.33
CA LYS A 8 -9.40 -0.87 19.39
C LYS A 8 -10.11 -0.13 18.26
N LEU A 9 -9.66 1.07 17.91
CA LEU A 9 -10.18 1.82 16.76
C LEU A 9 -9.88 1.12 15.43
N ALA A 10 -8.67 0.58 15.27
CA ALA A 10 -8.33 -0.21 14.10
C ALA A 10 -9.18 -1.48 14.02
N GLU A 11 -9.38 -2.20 15.13
CA GLU A 11 -10.27 -3.38 15.19
C GLU A 11 -11.73 -3.05 14.84
N ILE A 12 -12.24 -1.92 15.32
CA ILE A 12 -13.62 -1.47 15.03
C ILE A 12 -13.77 -1.10 13.55
N GLU A 13 -12.81 -0.38 12.98
CA GLU A 13 -12.84 -0.04 11.55
C GLU A 13 -12.73 -1.29 10.67
N LEU A 14 -11.88 -2.25 11.07
CA LEU A 14 -11.71 -3.52 10.37
C LEU A 14 -12.98 -4.39 10.38
N GLN A 15 -13.72 -4.41 11.49
CA GLN A 15 -14.99 -5.12 11.57
C GLN A 15 -16.03 -4.50 10.65
N LYS A 16 -16.04 -3.18 10.55
CA LYS A 16 -16.96 -2.43 9.69
C LYS A 16 -16.66 -2.65 8.20
N ASP A 17 -15.38 -2.67 7.82
CA ASP A 17 -14.96 -2.95 6.44
C ASP A 17 -15.27 -4.40 6.02
N GLU A 18 -15.20 -5.37 6.94
CA GLU A 18 -15.54 -6.78 6.67
C GLU A 18 -17.06 -6.98 6.48
N GLU A 19 -17.90 -6.26 7.24
CA GLU A 19 -19.34 -6.24 7.04
C GLU A 19 -19.74 -5.59 5.69
N ASP A 20 -19.09 -4.49 5.29
CA ASP A 20 -19.37 -3.81 4.03
C ASP A 20 -18.96 -4.64 2.80
N LEU A 21 -17.87 -5.41 2.90
CA LEU A 21 -17.42 -6.35 1.85
C LEU A 21 -18.37 -7.53 1.63
N GLN A 22 -19.17 -7.91 2.64
CA GLN A 22 -20.17 -8.97 2.50
C GLN A 22 -21.40 -8.54 1.68
N TYR A 23 -21.63 -7.23 1.53
CA TYR A 23 -22.77 -6.70 0.78
C TYR A 23 -22.46 -6.48 -0.72
N LEU A 24 -21.18 -6.36 -1.07
CA LEU A 24 -20.72 -6.29 -2.46
C LEU A 24 -20.49 -7.72 -2.96
N GLY A 25 -21.33 -8.18 -3.89
CA GLY A 25 -21.28 -9.55 -4.44
C GLY A 25 -19.92 -9.96 -5.05
N PRO A 26 -19.79 -11.19 -5.55
CA PRO A 26 -18.50 -11.77 -5.96
C PRO A 26 -17.76 -10.89 -6.98
N PRO A 27 -16.41 -10.83 -6.89
CA PRO A 27 -15.63 -9.85 -7.64
C PRO A 27 -15.69 -10.16 -9.14
N VAL A 28 -16.16 -9.19 -9.92
CA VAL A 28 -16.00 -9.18 -11.38
C VAL A 28 -14.52 -8.92 -11.67
N VAL A 29 -13.74 -9.99 -11.80
CA VAL A 29 -12.36 -9.92 -12.27
C VAL A 29 -12.39 -9.58 -13.75
N SER A 30 -12.22 -8.32 -14.08
CA SER A 30 -11.97 -7.85 -15.45
C SER A 30 -11.06 -6.63 -15.39
N GLY A 31 -9.76 -6.89 -15.27
CA GLY A 31 -8.70 -5.90 -15.43
C GLY A 31 -7.50 -6.59 -16.06
N GLU A 32 -7.24 -6.31 -17.33
CA GLU A 32 -6.12 -6.87 -18.07
C GLU A 32 -4.79 -6.61 -17.37
N ARG A 33 -4.00 -7.68 -17.22
CA ARG A 33 -2.67 -7.66 -16.62
C ARG A 33 -1.70 -6.92 -17.54
N LYS A 34 -1.48 -5.62 -17.31
CA LYS A 34 -0.21 -4.99 -17.68
C LYS A 34 0.81 -5.33 -16.60
N THR A 35 1.62 -6.35 -16.85
CA THR A 35 2.87 -6.55 -16.11
C THR A 35 3.69 -5.30 -16.33
N SER A 36 3.98 -4.55 -15.27
CA SER A 36 5.02 -3.53 -15.30
C SER A 36 6.28 -4.16 -15.90
N ASP A 37 6.88 -3.52 -16.91
CA ASP A 37 8.15 -3.96 -17.52
C ASP A 37 9.29 -3.80 -16.51
N VAL A 38 9.30 -4.62 -15.46
CA VAL A 38 10.35 -4.61 -14.45
C VAL A 38 11.52 -5.43 -14.99
N CYS A 39 12.66 -4.76 -15.17
CA CYS A 39 13.90 -5.42 -15.58
C CYS A 39 14.31 -6.50 -14.57
N ILE A 40 14.69 -7.68 -15.05
CA ILE A 40 15.14 -8.83 -14.23
C ILE A 40 16.35 -8.44 -13.35
N GLY A 41 17.15 -7.46 -13.77
CA GLY A 41 18.28 -6.93 -12.99
C GLY A 41 17.90 -5.99 -11.84
N HIS A 42 16.62 -5.73 -11.59
CA HIS A 42 16.20 -4.84 -10.50
C HIS A 42 16.52 -5.48 -9.13
N PRO A 43 17.17 -4.76 -8.19
CA PRO A 43 17.56 -5.32 -6.87
C PRO A 43 16.39 -5.93 -6.07
N TYR A 44 15.19 -5.39 -6.28
CA TYR A 44 13.93 -5.84 -5.66
C TYR A 44 12.98 -6.53 -6.65
N TYR A 45 13.50 -7.17 -7.71
CA TYR A 45 12.67 -7.79 -8.76
C TYR A 45 11.59 -8.73 -8.20
N ASP A 46 11.93 -9.49 -7.16
CA ASP A 46 11.06 -10.43 -6.47
C ASP A 46 9.81 -9.78 -5.88
N ILE A 47 9.91 -8.52 -5.42
CA ILE A 47 8.79 -7.72 -4.90
C ILE A 47 8.15 -6.89 -6.03
N ALA A 48 8.97 -6.22 -6.85
CA ALA A 48 8.53 -5.29 -7.89
C ALA A 48 7.65 -5.96 -8.96
N ARG A 49 7.90 -7.23 -9.28
CA ARG A 49 7.10 -8.02 -10.24
C ARG A 49 5.63 -8.18 -9.84
N HIS A 50 5.31 -8.05 -8.55
CA HIS A 50 3.93 -8.14 -8.07
C HIS A 50 3.14 -6.86 -8.37
N GLY A 51 3.81 -5.75 -8.67
CA GLY A 51 3.16 -4.47 -8.97
C GLY A 51 2.49 -3.83 -7.75
N ILE A 52 2.96 -4.15 -6.54
CA ILE A 52 2.41 -3.62 -5.27
C ILE A 52 2.52 -2.09 -5.24
N ILE A 53 3.63 -1.55 -5.77
CA ILE A 53 3.89 -0.12 -5.91
C ILE A 53 3.90 0.23 -7.39
N HIS A 54 3.21 1.30 -7.77
CA HIS A 54 3.16 1.78 -9.14
C HIS A 54 3.27 3.30 -9.20
N VAL A 55 4.08 3.83 -10.11
CA VAL A 55 4.16 5.27 -10.37
C VAL A 55 3.24 5.55 -11.56
N VAL A 56 2.09 6.18 -11.30
CA VAL A 56 1.00 6.31 -12.28
C VAL A 56 1.20 7.53 -13.19
N GLY A 57 1.91 8.56 -12.72
CA GLY A 57 2.16 9.78 -13.47
C GLY A 57 2.32 10.99 -12.56
N ASP A 58 1.94 12.15 -13.07
CA ASP A 58 1.94 13.43 -12.34
C ASP A 58 0.50 13.89 -12.07
N ASP A 59 0.26 14.50 -10.90
CA ASP A 59 -1.01 15.18 -10.61
C ASP A 59 -1.08 16.57 -11.27
N ASN A 60 -2.20 17.27 -11.08
CA ASN A 60 -2.41 18.62 -11.65
C ASN A 60 -1.38 19.66 -11.15
N SER A 61 -0.66 19.36 -10.07
CA SER A 61 0.38 20.21 -9.49
C SER A 61 1.79 19.78 -9.92
N GLY A 62 1.92 18.78 -10.80
CA GLY A 62 3.20 18.24 -11.26
C GLY A 62 3.88 17.30 -10.26
N ARG A 63 3.17 16.83 -9.24
CA ARG A 63 3.69 15.90 -8.22
C ARG A 63 3.50 14.47 -8.68
N LYS A 64 4.51 13.62 -8.46
CA LYS A 64 4.42 12.21 -8.82
C LYS A 64 3.34 11.50 -8.00
N VAL A 65 2.44 10.81 -8.67
CA VAL A 65 1.40 9.98 -8.03
C VAL A 65 1.91 8.55 -7.94
N ILE A 66 2.14 8.10 -6.72
CA ILE A 66 2.60 6.77 -6.38
C ILE A 66 1.43 6.03 -5.76
N THR A 67 1.19 4.81 -6.21
CA THR A 67 0.06 3.97 -5.80
C THR A 67 0.58 2.74 -5.06
N PHE A 68 0.01 2.46 -3.89
CA PHE A 68 0.19 1.21 -3.16
C PHE A 68 -1.11 0.38 -3.23
N SER A 69 -1.04 -0.84 -3.76
CA SER A 69 -2.22 -1.70 -3.96
C SER A 69 -2.16 -2.98 -3.13
N CYS A 70 -3.00 -3.08 -2.10
CA CYS A 70 -3.07 -4.27 -1.25
C CYS A 70 -3.56 -5.52 -1.98
N CYS A 71 -4.42 -5.40 -2.99
CA CYS A 71 -4.87 -6.53 -3.81
C CYS A 71 -3.75 -7.25 -4.57
N ARG A 72 -2.56 -6.64 -4.65
CA ARG A 72 -1.37 -7.22 -5.26
C ARG A 72 -0.38 -7.79 -4.25
N LEU A 73 -0.68 -7.71 -2.96
CA LEU A 73 0.14 -8.34 -1.92
C LEU A 73 -0.02 -9.86 -1.98
N PRO A 74 1.07 -10.61 -2.16
CA PRO A 74 1.08 -12.05 -1.93
C PRO A 74 0.71 -12.38 -0.47
N PRO A 75 0.36 -13.63 -0.18
CA PRO A 75 0.21 -14.10 1.19
C PRO A 75 1.46 -13.79 2.05
N CYS A 76 1.29 -13.51 3.35
CA CYS A 76 2.37 -13.04 4.24
C CYS A 76 3.58 -13.99 4.32
N HIS A 77 3.38 -15.28 4.02
CA HIS A 77 4.42 -16.30 4.05
C HIS A 77 5.24 -16.36 2.75
N GLU A 78 4.73 -15.78 1.66
CA GLU A 78 5.39 -15.75 0.34
C GLU A 78 6.14 -14.44 0.11
N ILE A 79 5.84 -13.39 0.89
CA ILE A 79 6.46 -12.07 0.77
C ILE A 79 7.32 -11.72 1.98
N ASP A 80 8.55 -11.31 1.70
CA ASP A 80 9.42 -10.73 2.72
C ASP A 80 8.99 -9.28 2.98
N HIS A 81 8.36 -9.07 4.13
CA HIS A 81 7.88 -7.75 4.55
C HIS A 81 9.01 -6.74 4.85
N VAL A 82 10.21 -7.20 5.23
CA VAL A 82 11.37 -6.32 5.40
C VAL A 82 11.82 -5.82 4.03
N ARG A 83 11.93 -6.74 3.07
CA ARG A 83 12.31 -6.42 1.69
C ARG A 83 11.26 -5.55 0.97
N LEU A 84 9.98 -5.76 1.27
CA LEU A 84 8.91 -4.88 0.81
C LEU A 84 9.09 -3.46 1.35
N LEU A 85 9.41 -3.31 2.63
CA LEU A 85 9.65 -2.00 3.25
C LEU A 85 10.86 -1.32 2.62
N GLU A 86 11.95 -2.05 2.39
CA GLU A 86 13.13 -1.53 1.68
C GLU A 86 12.79 -1.09 0.24
N TYR A 87 12.01 -1.88 -0.50
CA TYR A 87 11.57 -1.54 -1.84
C TYR A 87 10.69 -0.28 -1.87
N MET A 88 9.79 -0.14 -0.88
CA MET A 88 9.00 1.08 -0.70
C MET A 88 9.90 2.29 -0.46
N LYS A 89 10.88 2.19 0.44
CA LYS A 89 11.84 3.27 0.71
C LYS A 89 12.67 3.61 -0.52
N HIS A 90 13.21 2.61 -1.21
CA HIS A 90 13.98 2.79 -2.44
C HIS A 90 13.15 3.53 -3.51
N THR A 91 11.87 3.17 -3.66
CA THR A 91 10.98 3.84 -4.62
C THR A 91 10.66 5.27 -4.21
N LEU A 92 10.32 5.50 -2.93
CA LEU A 92 9.98 6.83 -2.43
C LEU A 92 11.20 7.77 -2.40
N ASP A 93 12.39 7.25 -2.12
CA ASP A 93 13.65 8.01 -2.13
C ASP A 93 13.96 8.62 -3.50
N GLN A 94 13.52 8.00 -4.60
CA GLN A 94 13.68 8.56 -5.94
C GLN A 94 12.80 9.81 -6.18
N TYR A 95 11.75 9.98 -5.38
CA TYR A 95 10.80 11.07 -5.52
C TYR A 95 10.79 12.01 -4.33
N VAL A 96 11.52 11.72 -3.24
CA VAL A 96 11.49 12.48 -1.98
C VAL A 96 12.00 13.92 -2.12
N GLU A 97 12.83 14.20 -3.13
CA GLU A 97 13.30 15.56 -3.41
C GLU A 97 12.18 16.46 -3.95
N ASN A 98 11.13 15.88 -4.53
CA ASN A 98 9.94 16.57 -5.00
C ASN A 98 8.73 16.19 -4.13
N ASP A 99 7.71 17.04 -4.08
CA ASP A 99 6.45 16.62 -3.47
C ASP A 99 5.86 15.46 -4.29
N TYR A 100 5.40 14.41 -3.61
CA TYR A 100 4.69 13.29 -4.22
C TYR A 100 3.37 13.03 -3.50
N THR A 101 2.44 12.37 -4.19
CA THR A 101 1.17 11.91 -3.62
C THR A 101 1.19 10.39 -3.53
N LEU A 102 1.03 9.83 -2.33
CA LEU A 102 0.88 8.39 -2.14
C LEU A 102 -0.59 8.03 -1.99
N VAL A 103 -1.10 7.23 -2.91
CA VAL A 103 -2.47 6.71 -2.88
C VAL A 103 -2.45 5.27 -2.37
N TYR A 104 -3.15 5.02 -1.28
CA TYR A 104 -3.25 3.70 -0.66
C TYR A 104 -4.59 3.04 -1.00
N PHE A 105 -4.55 1.92 -1.72
CA PHE A 105 -5.73 1.12 -2.00
C PHE A 105 -5.78 -0.06 -1.04
N HIS A 106 -6.70 0.03 -0.07
CA HIS A 106 -6.94 -1.01 0.94
C HIS A 106 -7.58 -2.28 0.34
N TYR A 107 -8.29 -2.14 -0.78
CA TYR A 107 -8.99 -3.24 -1.42
C TYR A 107 -8.10 -4.48 -1.63
N GLY A 108 -8.63 -5.65 -1.26
CA GLY A 108 -7.94 -6.94 -1.39
C GLY A 108 -7.00 -7.30 -0.24
N LEU A 109 -6.93 -6.48 0.82
CA LEU A 109 -6.29 -6.88 2.07
C LEU A 109 -7.18 -7.88 2.82
N ASN A 110 -6.64 -9.05 3.12
CA ASN A 110 -7.31 -10.15 3.81
C ASN A 110 -6.41 -10.66 4.96
N SER A 111 -6.95 -11.42 5.91
CA SER A 111 -6.18 -11.98 7.03
C SER A 111 -4.93 -12.78 6.63
N ARG A 112 -4.88 -13.30 5.39
CA ARG A 112 -3.75 -14.07 4.83
C ARG A 112 -2.62 -13.24 4.23
N ASN A 113 -2.84 -11.96 3.92
CA ASN A 113 -1.84 -11.04 3.37
C ASN A 113 -1.58 -9.81 4.27
N LYS A 114 -2.33 -9.72 5.39
CA LYS A 114 -2.22 -8.64 6.36
C LYS A 114 -0.89 -8.73 7.12
N PRO A 115 -0.01 -7.73 7.00
CA PRO A 115 1.18 -7.66 7.84
C PRO A 115 0.77 -7.46 9.30
N SER A 116 1.60 -7.94 10.23
CA SER A 116 1.35 -7.75 11.65
C SER A 116 1.32 -6.26 12.03
N LEU A 117 0.56 -5.91 13.07
CA LEU A 117 0.52 -4.55 13.60
C LEU A 117 1.92 -4.05 14.01
N SER A 118 2.75 -4.95 14.55
CA SER A 118 4.15 -4.67 14.89
C SER A 118 5.00 -4.30 13.66
N TRP A 119 4.74 -4.91 12.50
CA TRP A 119 5.38 -4.53 11.25
C TRP A 119 4.89 -3.17 10.78
N LEU A 120 3.58 -2.92 10.83
CA LEU A 120 3.00 -1.63 10.43
C LEU A 120 3.54 -0.47 11.28
N GLN A 121 3.65 -0.66 12.59
CA GLN A 121 4.26 0.32 13.49
C GLN A 121 5.73 0.57 13.16
N SER A 122 6.49 -0.49 12.85
CA SER A 122 7.90 -0.37 12.43
C SER A 122 8.03 0.38 11.12
N ALA A 123 7.20 0.04 10.12
CA ALA A 123 7.14 0.73 8.84
C ALA A 123 6.77 2.21 9.01
N TYR A 124 5.75 2.50 9.82
CA TYR A 124 5.30 3.87 10.07
C TYR A 124 6.41 4.72 10.71
N LYS A 125 7.11 4.20 11.74
CA LYS A 125 8.27 4.88 12.34
C LYS A 125 9.39 5.14 11.33
N GLU A 126 9.59 4.21 10.40
CA GLU A 126 10.62 4.30 9.38
C GLU A 126 10.27 5.39 8.34
N PHE A 127 8.98 5.57 8.02
CA PHE A 127 8.52 6.60 7.10
C PHE A 127 8.38 7.99 7.75
N ASP A 128 7.92 8.06 9.00
CA ASP A 128 7.64 9.30 9.75
C ASP A 128 8.85 10.23 9.88
N ARG A 129 10.08 9.68 9.84
CA ARG A 129 11.32 10.46 9.98
C ARG A 129 11.76 11.23 8.74
N LYS A 130 11.36 10.79 7.54
CA LYS A 130 11.88 11.34 6.27
C LYS A 130 10.78 11.65 5.24
N TYR A 131 9.58 11.07 5.40
CA TYR A 131 8.53 11.13 4.40
C TYR A 131 7.24 11.66 5.04
N VAL A 132 6.91 12.92 4.77
CA VAL A 132 5.66 13.51 5.24
C VAL A 132 4.51 12.95 4.42
N MET A 133 3.85 11.90 4.91
CA MET A 133 2.62 11.40 4.30
C MET A 133 1.49 12.43 4.50
N ARG A 134 1.14 13.18 3.46
CA ARG A 134 -0.15 13.86 3.40
C ARG A 134 -1.21 12.85 2.96
N ALA A 135 -1.82 12.17 3.91
CA ALA A 135 -3.02 11.39 3.65
C ALA A 135 -4.15 12.36 3.28
N THR A 136 -4.52 12.40 2.00
CA THR A 136 -5.74 13.06 1.55
C THR A 136 -6.78 11.99 1.31
N GLU A 137 -7.83 11.94 2.14
CA GLU A 137 -9.04 11.17 1.83
C GLU A 137 -9.67 11.77 0.57
N GLN A 138 -9.52 11.08 -0.55
CA GLN A 138 -10.28 11.36 -1.76
C GLN A 138 -11.38 10.29 -1.82
N SER A 139 -12.57 10.64 -1.33
CA SER A 139 -13.76 9.83 -1.54
C SER A 139 -14.08 9.86 -3.04
N ILE A 140 -13.67 8.82 -3.77
CA ILE A 140 -14.10 8.63 -5.16
C ILE A 140 -15.52 8.11 -5.08
N SER A 141 -16.49 9.04 -5.21
CA SER A 141 -17.87 8.67 -5.49
C SER A 141 -17.92 8.16 -6.94
N LEU A 142 -18.23 6.87 -7.11
CA LEU A 142 -18.55 6.27 -8.40
C LEU A 142 -19.96 6.65 -8.84
#